data_AF-A0A353QTN0-F1
#
_entry.id   AF-A0A353QTN0-F1
#
_cell.length_a   1.000
_cell.length_b   1.000
_cell.length_c   1.000
_cell.angle_alpha   90.00
_cell.angle_beta   90.00
_cell.angle_gamma   90.00
#
_symmetry.space_group_name_H-M   'P 1'
#
loop_
_entity.id
_entity.type
_entity.pdbx_description
1 polymer ?
#
loop_
_entity_poly.entity_id
_entity_poly.type
_entity_poly.pdbx_seq_one_letter_code
_entity_poly.pdbx_strand_id
1 'polypeptide(L)'
;MKMQLKNLFSDKNIEILSLVYIIIPYIIFAFGWLKLPVALILAVLIVVSAFLYIKKLDNKEIYFLSPTPYPLPQGRRTIDGEGAKPPHLDTPKFYQFTNKYFLITILILLVWCLLSGMGGFGFQNNPDWEKNNAIFHDLFLYKWPVIYKDYSLVYYLGYYLPIGLVMKLFGWNIGYLLSFLWGFSGLILAVYWLKRLSGSFSPFIILLFIFFSGLDIFGLITKFSLFPDPEGLSYFKQVGCIEWWAGFFQFSSMTTTLFWVPQYAMQGWLLTGLVLNNIQNHNSSRNLLFLWALCIFGVPLIFLAIIPIIFAGIYKTKKLKELFSFQNFIAAPFIILVFMAYFTSKAFKDPFNAMSDYMLSPYFIVIYVLFTLVEFGLYAIVIHKYFKNDVIWNVTLISMILMPFIRLGGGNEFVMRGSACYLFIFFIYIIRALWQKSLTK
;
A
#
# COMPACT_ATOMS: atom_id res chain seq x y z
N MET A 1 -19.61 7.98 -24.82
CA MET A 1 -19.50 7.67 -23.37
C MET A 1 -18.95 6.28 -23.05
N LYS A 2 -19.57 5.15 -23.47
CA LYS A 2 -19.05 3.77 -23.18
C LYS A 2 -17.60 3.52 -23.65
N MET A 3 -17.22 4.02 -24.82
CA MET A 3 -15.88 3.81 -25.40
C MET A 3 -14.80 4.67 -24.73
N GLN A 4 -15.16 5.86 -24.23
CA GLN A 4 -14.23 6.79 -23.56
C GLN A 4 -13.87 6.34 -22.14
N LEU A 5 -14.85 5.83 -21.37
CA LEU A 5 -14.60 5.27 -20.03
C LEU A 5 -13.73 4.00 -20.08
N LYS A 6 -13.91 3.15 -21.10
CA LYS A 6 -13.10 1.94 -21.30
C LYS A 6 -11.63 2.27 -21.59
N ASN A 7 -11.38 3.36 -22.30
CA ASN A 7 -10.02 3.83 -22.57
C ASN A 7 -9.37 4.48 -21.34
N LEU A 8 -10.12 5.26 -20.54
CA LEU A 8 -9.60 5.93 -19.34
C LEU A 8 -9.07 4.94 -18.29
N PHE A 9 -9.72 3.79 -18.13
CA PHE A 9 -9.32 2.74 -17.17
C PHE A 9 -8.52 1.59 -17.81
N SER A 10 -7.81 1.85 -18.91
CA SER A 10 -6.82 0.91 -19.43
C SER A 10 -5.66 0.72 -18.45
N ASP A 11 -5.01 -0.44 -18.49
CA ASP A 11 -3.89 -0.76 -17.57
C ASP A 11 -2.77 0.29 -17.63
N LYS A 12 -2.44 0.78 -18.83
CA LYS A 12 -1.49 1.87 -19.04
C LYS A 12 -1.92 3.16 -18.35
N ASN A 13 -3.19 3.53 -18.48
CA ASN A 13 -3.70 4.76 -17.87
C ASN A 13 -3.76 4.65 -16.35
N ILE A 14 -4.08 3.49 -15.78
CA ILE A 14 -4.02 3.27 -14.32
C ILE A 14 -2.60 3.50 -13.79
N GLU A 15 -1.58 3.00 -14.50
CA GLU A 15 -0.18 3.24 -14.13
C GLU A 15 0.19 4.71 -14.16
N ILE A 16 -0.17 5.41 -15.24
CA ILE A 16 0.07 6.85 -15.39
C ILE A 16 -0.63 7.63 -14.30
N LEU A 17 -1.93 7.37 -14.07
CA LEU A 17 -2.72 8.06 -13.06
C LEU A 17 -2.19 7.80 -11.64
N SER A 18 -1.79 6.56 -11.34
CA SER A 18 -1.18 6.22 -10.04
C SER A 18 0.16 6.95 -9.86
N LEU A 19 1.00 7.00 -10.89
CA LEU A 19 2.28 7.69 -10.82
C LEU A 19 2.10 9.20 -10.65
N VAL A 20 1.15 9.81 -11.38
CA VAL A 20 0.81 11.23 -11.25
C VAL A 20 0.27 11.53 -9.85
N TYR A 21 -0.64 10.71 -9.32
CA TYR A 21 -1.18 10.85 -7.96
C TYR A 21 -0.06 10.88 -6.91
N ILE A 22 0.94 10.01 -7.04
CA ILE A 22 2.08 9.95 -6.13
C ILE A 22 3.04 11.14 -6.31
N ILE A 23 3.24 11.63 -7.54
CA ILE A 23 4.22 12.68 -7.84
C ILE A 23 3.72 14.09 -7.53
N ILE A 24 2.42 14.38 -7.68
CA ILE A 24 1.88 15.73 -7.41
C ILE A 24 2.35 16.30 -6.06
N PRO A 25 2.24 15.57 -4.93
CA PRO A 25 2.74 16.06 -3.65
C PRO A 25 4.22 16.43 -3.64
N TYR A 26 5.07 15.68 -4.34
CA TYR A 26 6.51 15.95 -4.41
C TYR A 26 6.79 17.29 -5.08
N ILE A 27 6.06 17.60 -6.16
CA ILE A 27 6.21 18.87 -6.88
C ILE A 27 5.76 20.03 -6.00
N ILE A 28 4.63 19.88 -5.31
CA ILE A 28 4.14 20.90 -4.37
C ILE A 28 5.15 21.12 -3.24
N PHE A 29 5.70 20.04 -2.67
CA PHE A 29 6.72 20.12 -1.63
C PHE A 29 7.97 20.83 -2.12
N ALA A 30 8.45 20.50 -3.32
CA ALA A 30 9.67 21.09 -3.89
C ALA A 30 9.62 22.62 -3.87
N PHE A 31 8.53 23.21 -4.35
CA PHE A 31 8.37 24.66 -4.43
C PHE A 31 7.83 25.30 -3.14
N GLY A 32 7.27 24.51 -2.21
CA GLY A 32 6.76 25.00 -0.93
C GLY A 32 7.79 24.95 0.21
N TRP A 33 8.76 24.03 0.17
CA TRP A 33 9.69 23.77 1.28
C TRP A 33 11.16 24.00 0.95
N LEU A 34 11.56 23.90 -0.33
CA LEU A 34 12.97 23.94 -0.71
C LEU A 34 13.36 25.30 -1.31
N LYS A 35 14.63 25.65 -1.17
CA LYS A 35 15.21 26.77 -1.93
C LYS A 35 15.10 26.48 -3.42
N LEU A 36 14.84 27.51 -4.22
CA LEU A 36 14.54 27.39 -5.65
C LEU A 36 15.52 26.50 -6.45
N PRO A 37 16.86 26.55 -6.27
CA PRO A 37 17.77 25.68 -7.01
C PRO A 37 17.52 24.19 -6.72
N VAL A 38 17.33 23.82 -5.45
CA VAL A 38 17.06 22.44 -5.05
C VAL A 38 15.67 22.00 -5.49
N ALA A 39 14.69 22.91 -5.41
CA ALA A 39 13.32 22.69 -5.87
C ALA A 39 13.29 22.33 -7.37
N LEU A 40 13.99 23.10 -8.20
CA LEU A 40 14.07 22.87 -9.64
C LEU A 40 14.73 21.53 -9.97
N ILE A 41 15.84 21.20 -9.31
CA ILE A 41 16.53 19.91 -9.51
C ILE A 41 15.60 18.76 -9.13
N LEU A 42 14.97 18.80 -7.95
CA LEU A 42 14.05 17.76 -7.50
C LEU A 42 12.88 17.58 -8.47
N ALA A 43 12.23 18.68 -8.86
CA ALA A 43 11.11 18.65 -9.77
C ALA A 43 11.50 18.08 -11.15
N VAL A 44 12.62 18.52 -11.73
CA VAL A 44 13.11 18.02 -13.01
C VAL A 44 13.42 16.53 -12.94
N LEU A 45 14.13 16.07 -11.90
CA LEU A 45 14.48 14.66 -11.75
C LEU A 45 13.25 13.77 -11.65
N ILE A 46 12.21 14.20 -10.92
CA ILE A 46 10.96 13.45 -10.77
C ILE A 46 10.17 13.45 -12.09
N VAL A 47 9.97 14.62 -12.72
CA VAL A 47 9.19 14.75 -13.96
C VAL A 47 9.86 14.00 -15.12
N VAL A 48 11.17 14.14 -15.29
CA VAL A 48 11.92 13.42 -16.33
C VAL A 48 11.88 11.91 -16.08
N SER A 49 12.08 11.46 -14.85
CA SER A 49 12.02 10.02 -14.52
C SER A 49 10.63 9.44 -14.76
N ALA A 50 9.58 10.18 -14.42
CA ALA A 50 8.20 9.80 -14.70
C ALA A 50 7.91 9.75 -16.20
N PHE A 51 8.36 10.75 -16.96
CA PHE A 51 8.23 10.77 -18.42
C PHE A 51 8.93 9.56 -19.05
N LEU A 52 10.16 9.25 -18.63
CA LEU A 52 10.91 8.09 -19.12
C LEU A 52 10.25 6.76 -18.72
N TYR A 53 9.65 6.68 -17.53
CA TYR A 53 8.82 5.54 -17.12
C TYR A 53 7.63 5.37 -18.07
N ILE A 54 6.84 6.43 -18.28
CA ILE A 54 5.62 6.41 -19.09
C ILE A 54 5.91 6.13 -20.56
N LYS A 55 6.98 6.71 -21.12
CA LYS A 55 7.39 6.50 -22.52
C LYS A 55 7.65 5.02 -22.82
N LYS A 56 8.04 4.24 -21.82
CA LYS A 56 8.35 2.81 -21.95
C LYS A 56 7.15 1.89 -21.67
N LEU A 57 5.99 2.45 -21.30
CA LEU A 57 4.74 1.69 -21.23
C LEU A 57 4.27 1.36 -22.65
N ASP A 58 4.80 0.29 -23.23
CA ASP A 58 4.31 -0.27 -24.50
C ASP A 58 2.84 -0.70 -24.36
N ASN A 59 2.05 -0.54 -25.43
CA ASN A 59 0.66 -1.00 -25.52
C ASN A 59 0.55 -2.54 -25.64
N LYS A 60 1.41 -3.31 -24.96
CA LYS A 60 1.16 -4.75 -24.85
C LYS A 60 0.02 -4.93 -23.86
N GLU A 61 -1.13 -5.43 -24.33
CA GLU A 61 -2.12 -5.99 -23.41
C GLU A 61 -1.40 -7.02 -22.55
N ILE A 62 -1.32 -6.74 -21.25
CA ILE A 62 -0.64 -7.60 -20.30
C ILE A 62 -1.57 -8.77 -20.11
N TYR A 63 -1.27 -9.87 -20.81
CA TYR A 63 -1.92 -11.14 -20.56
C TYR A 63 -1.70 -11.48 -19.09
N PHE A 64 -2.82 -11.53 -18.37
CA PHE A 64 -2.89 -12.00 -17.01
C PHE A 64 -1.96 -13.20 -16.83
N LEU A 65 -1.13 -13.14 -15.79
CA LEU A 65 -0.35 -14.27 -15.31
C LEU A 65 -1.16 -15.54 -15.51
N SER A 66 -0.70 -16.42 -16.41
CA SER A 66 -1.16 -17.79 -16.41
C SER A 66 -1.05 -18.27 -14.97
N PRO A 67 -2.11 -18.84 -14.36
CA PRO A 67 -2.11 -19.21 -12.95
C PRO A 67 -1.11 -20.32 -12.59
N THR A 68 -0.14 -20.64 -13.45
CA THR A 68 0.82 -21.72 -13.30
C THR A 68 2.26 -21.23 -13.40
N PRO A 69 3.09 -21.43 -12.36
CA PRO A 69 4.49 -21.81 -12.55
C PRO A 69 4.64 -23.31 -12.89
N TYR A 70 3.55 -24.08 -12.90
CA TYR A 70 3.56 -25.47 -13.30
C TYR A 70 3.69 -25.59 -14.82
N PRO A 71 4.65 -26.38 -15.34
CA PRO A 71 4.46 -26.98 -16.65
C PRO A 71 3.13 -27.72 -16.57
N LEU A 72 2.23 -27.48 -17.53
CA LEU A 72 1.09 -28.37 -17.75
C LEU A 72 1.66 -29.81 -17.73
N PRO A 73 1.05 -30.76 -17.01
CA PRO A 73 1.54 -32.13 -16.99
C PRO A 73 1.74 -32.59 -18.44
N GLN A 74 3.00 -32.88 -18.80
CA GLN A 74 3.34 -33.46 -20.09
C GLN A 74 2.66 -34.83 -20.15
N GLY A 75 1.46 -34.85 -20.71
CA GLY A 75 0.56 -35.96 -20.55
C GLY A 75 -0.58 -35.92 -21.55
N ARG A 76 -0.24 -35.73 -22.83
CA ARG A 76 -0.87 -36.39 -23.99
C ARG A 76 -0.16 -35.92 -25.25
N ARG A 77 0.55 -36.85 -25.90
CA ARG A 77 0.89 -36.74 -27.31
C ARG A 77 -0.41 -36.51 -28.10
N THR A 78 -0.42 -35.50 -28.93
CA THR A 78 -1.30 -35.37 -30.09
C THR A 78 -0.35 -34.91 -31.19
N ILE A 79 0.22 -35.84 -31.96
CA ILE A 79 -0.35 -36.30 -33.24
C ILE A 79 -0.75 -35.09 -34.08
N ASP A 80 0.12 -34.84 -35.04
CA ASP A 80 -0.02 -34.09 -36.28
C ASP A 80 -1.47 -33.93 -36.76
N GLY A 81 -1.86 -32.72 -37.14
CA GLY A 81 -3.13 -32.47 -37.82
C GLY A 81 -3.60 -31.03 -37.68
N GLU A 82 -3.64 -30.34 -38.81
CA GLU A 82 -4.22 -29.01 -39.01
C GLU A 82 -5.63 -28.88 -38.41
N GLY A 83 -5.95 -27.73 -37.82
CA GLY A 83 -7.34 -27.28 -37.65
C GLY A 83 -7.97 -27.36 -36.25
N ALA A 84 -7.25 -27.68 -35.18
CA ALA A 84 -7.81 -27.58 -33.82
C ALA A 84 -7.87 -26.11 -33.36
N LYS A 85 -9.06 -25.49 -33.49
CA LYS A 85 -9.37 -24.24 -32.78
C LYS A 85 -9.03 -24.44 -31.29
N PRO A 86 -8.32 -23.51 -30.64
CA PRO A 86 -8.02 -23.64 -29.21
C PRO A 86 -9.33 -23.83 -28.46
N PRO A 87 -9.39 -24.80 -27.52
CA PRO A 87 -10.59 -25.03 -26.73
C PRO A 87 -10.93 -23.69 -26.08
N HIS A 88 -12.14 -23.26 -26.35
CA HIS A 88 -12.73 -22.04 -25.87
C HIS A 88 -12.46 -22.03 -24.37
N LEU A 89 -11.67 -21.05 -23.92
CA LEU A 89 -11.61 -20.66 -22.53
C LEU A 89 -13.03 -20.28 -22.16
N ASP A 90 -13.81 -21.23 -21.65
CA ASP A 90 -14.99 -20.95 -20.84
C ASP A 90 -14.47 -20.18 -19.63
N THR A 91 -14.26 -18.88 -19.83
CA THR A 91 -13.82 -17.97 -18.79
C THR A 91 -14.88 -18.07 -17.69
N PRO A 92 -14.52 -18.44 -16.45
CA PRO A 92 -15.46 -18.44 -15.36
C PRO A 92 -16.18 -17.08 -15.31
N LYS A 93 -17.48 -17.06 -14.98
CA LYS A 93 -18.34 -15.84 -14.91
C LYS A 93 -17.72 -14.66 -14.14
N PHE A 94 -16.69 -14.91 -13.32
CA PHE A 94 -15.85 -13.94 -12.62
C PHE A 94 -15.05 -12.99 -13.51
N TYR A 95 -14.87 -13.28 -14.80
CA TYR A 95 -13.99 -12.47 -15.66
C TYR A 95 -14.67 -11.28 -16.34
N GLN A 96 -16.01 -11.27 -16.43
CA GLN A 96 -16.69 -10.20 -17.12
C GLN A 96 -16.77 -8.98 -16.21
N PHE A 97 -15.76 -8.12 -16.31
CA PHE A 97 -15.84 -6.74 -15.82
C PHE A 97 -16.97 -6.03 -16.56
N THR A 98 -18.16 -6.11 -15.97
CA THR A 98 -19.35 -5.45 -16.50
C THR A 98 -19.42 -4.03 -15.94
N ASN A 99 -20.02 -3.11 -16.69
CA ASN A 99 -20.32 -1.77 -16.19
C ASN A 99 -21.13 -1.81 -14.88
N LYS A 100 -21.97 -2.84 -14.72
CA LYS A 100 -22.73 -3.08 -13.48
C LYS A 100 -21.79 -3.33 -12.29
N TYR A 101 -20.81 -4.22 -12.42
CA TYR A 101 -19.84 -4.48 -11.35
C TYR A 101 -19.02 -3.26 -11.01
N PHE A 102 -18.59 -2.50 -12.03
CA PHE A 102 -17.88 -1.25 -11.81
C PHE A 102 -18.71 -0.24 -11.00
N LEU A 103 -19.96 0.00 -11.41
CA LEU A 103 -20.84 0.95 -10.69
C LEU A 103 -21.10 0.52 -9.25
N ILE A 104 -21.35 -0.78 -9.01
CA ILE A 104 -21.53 -1.30 -7.65
C ILE A 104 -20.26 -1.11 -6.82
N THR A 105 -19.09 -1.39 -7.40
CA THR A 105 -17.81 -1.14 -6.72
C THR A 105 -17.64 0.34 -6.37
N ILE A 106 -17.92 1.25 -7.30
CA ILE A 106 -17.83 2.70 -7.04
C ILE A 106 -18.75 3.10 -5.89
N LEU A 107 -19.98 2.58 -5.83
CA LEU A 107 -20.90 2.84 -4.71
C LEU A 107 -20.39 2.29 -3.39
N ILE A 108 -19.85 1.06 -3.37
CA ILE A 108 -19.24 0.47 -2.17
C ILE A 108 -18.07 1.32 -1.67
N LEU A 109 -17.18 1.73 -2.57
CA LEU A 109 -16.03 2.58 -2.23
C LEU A 109 -16.47 3.97 -1.75
N LEU A 110 -17.54 4.52 -2.33
CA LEU A 110 -18.08 5.81 -1.92
C LEU A 110 -18.57 5.75 -0.48
N VAL A 111 -19.36 4.71 -0.15
CA VAL A 111 -19.82 4.47 1.22
C VAL A 111 -18.65 4.26 2.16
N TRP A 112 -17.67 3.42 1.81
CA TRP A 112 -16.51 3.15 2.65
C TRP A 112 -15.68 4.42 2.91
N CYS A 113 -15.49 5.25 1.89
CA CYS A 113 -14.79 6.53 2.00
C CYS A 113 -15.58 7.53 2.87
N LEU A 114 -16.90 7.62 2.72
CA LEU A 114 -17.75 8.47 3.57
C LEU A 114 -17.66 8.05 5.05
N LEU A 115 -17.72 6.75 5.32
CA LEU A 115 -17.62 6.22 6.68
C LEU A 115 -16.25 6.45 7.32
N SER A 116 -15.19 6.63 6.53
CA SER A 116 -13.83 6.86 7.04
C SER A 116 -13.60 8.24 7.67
N GLY A 117 -14.56 9.18 7.52
CA GLY A 117 -14.42 10.54 8.03
C GLY A 117 -13.60 11.49 7.13
N MET A 118 -13.14 11.02 5.96
CA MET A 118 -12.46 11.86 4.97
C MET A 118 -13.32 13.06 4.56
N GLY A 119 -12.70 14.23 4.51
CA GLY A 119 -13.41 15.48 4.22
C GLY A 119 -14.43 15.91 5.28
N GLY A 120 -14.45 15.29 6.46
CA GLY A 120 -15.39 15.64 7.54
C GLY A 120 -16.84 15.19 7.28
N PHE A 121 -17.09 14.36 6.26
CA PHE A 121 -18.44 13.88 5.93
C PHE A 121 -18.95 12.74 6.82
N GLY A 122 -18.06 12.05 7.53
CA GLY A 122 -18.39 10.94 8.42
C GLY A 122 -17.68 11.05 9.78
N PHE A 123 -17.76 9.99 10.57
CA PHE A 123 -17.13 9.96 11.89
C PHE A 123 -15.61 10.02 11.76
N GLN A 124 -14.99 10.96 12.47
CA GLN A 124 -13.55 11.15 12.51
C GLN A 124 -12.99 10.55 13.80
N ASN A 125 -12.23 9.47 13.67
CA ASN A 125 -11.58 8.80 14.79
C ASN A 125 -10.52 9.71 15.44
N ASN A 126 -10.79 10.14 16.67
CA ASN A 126 -9.86 10.94 17.46
C ASN A 126 -8.90 10.04 18.26
N PRO A 127 -7.65 10.47 18.50
CA PRO A 127 -7.09 11.79 18.18
C PRO A 127 -6.45 11.90 16.78
N ASP A 128 -6.43 10.83 15.97
CA ASP A 128 -5.70 10.84 14.69
C ASP A 128 -6.26 11.86 13.68
N TRP A 129 -7.58 12.01 13.61
CA TRP A 129 -8.20 13.02 12.75
C TRP A 129 -8.04 14.45 13.26
N GLU A 130 -7.99 14.68 14.57
CA GLU A 130 -7.67 16.00 15.14
C GLU A 130 -6.29 16.46 14.66
N LYS A 131 -5.29 15.57 14.72
CA LYS A 131 -3.95 15.83 14.16
C LYS A 131 -4.00 16.10 12.65
N ASN A 132 -4.75 15.29 11.89
CA ASN A 132 -4.86 15.48 10.44
C ASN A 132 -5.47 16.85 10.09
N ASN A 133 -6.54 17.23 10.78
CA ASN A 133 -7.22 18.51 10.61
C ASN A 133 -6.33 19.68 11.05
N ALA A 134 -5.54 19.53 12.11
CA ALA A 134 -4.55 20.52 12.53
C ALA A 134 -3.45 20.74 11.47
N ILE A 135 -2.98 19.67 10.82
CA ILE A 135 -2.04 19.79 9.69
C ILE A 135 -2.69 20.55 8.53
N PHE A 136 -3.94 20.25 8.17
CA PHE A 136 -4.65 20.99 7.12
C PHE A 136 -4.85 22.46 7.48
N HIS A 137 -5.20 22.74 8.74
CA HIS A 137 -5.31 24.07 9.31
C HIS A 137 -4.02 24.87 9.14
N ASP A 138 -2.89 24.28 9.52
CA ASP A 138 -1.61 24.98 9.48
C ASP A 138 -1.08 25.14 8.05
N LEU A 139 -1.31 24.14 7.19
CA LEU A 139 -1.04 24.27 5.75
C LEU A 139 -1.84 25.39 5.10
N PHE A 140 -3.07 25.65 5.57
CA PHE A 140 -3.89 26.75 5.08
C PHE A 140 -3.41 28.11 5.59
N LEU A 141 -3.24 28.28 6.90
CA LEU A 141 -2.97 29.60 7.50
C LEU A 141 -1.53 30.09 7.36
N TYR A 142 -0.54 29.23 7.59
CA TYR A 142 0.86 29.66 7.66
C TYR A 142 1.50 29.75 6.28
N LYS A 143 2.50 30.60 6.10
CA LYS A 143 3.35 30.57 4.89
C LYS A 143 4.06 29.22 4.79
N TRP A 144 4.41 28.81 3.57
CA TRP A 144 5.19 27.59 3.33
C TRP A 144 6.66 27.94 3.13
N PRO A 145 7.62 27.19 3.72
CA PRO A 145 7.40 26.07 4.64
C PRO A 145 6.77 26.51 5.96
N VAL A 146 5.94 25.64 6.56
CA VAL A 146 5.28 25.94 7.83
C VAL A 146 6.32 25.94 8.95
N ILE A 147 6.60 27.14 9.47
CA ILE A 147 7.55 27.40 10.54
C ILE A 147 6.79 28.04 11.70
N TYR A 148 6.88 27.41 12.86
CA TYR A 148 6.45 27.92 14.16
C TYR A 148 7.60 28.70 14.81
N LYS A 149 7.38 29.23 16.01
CA LYS A 149 8.37 30.06 16.72
C LYS A 149 9.74 29.37 16.86
N ASP A 150 9.75 28.12 17.33
CA ASP A 150 10.98 27.40 17.66
C ASP A 150 11.19 26.13 16.80
N TYR A 151 10.19 25.76 15.99
CA TYR A 151 10.14 24.48 15.27
C TYR A 151 9.55 24.62 13.87
N SER A 152 9.85 23.68 12.99
CA SER A 152 9.20 23.56 11.67
C SER A 152 8.28 22.34 11.63
N LEU A 153 7.23 22.41 10.83
CA LEU A 153 6.37 21.25 10.57
C LEU A 153 7.15 20.21 9.76
N VAL A 154 7.61 19.16 10.44
CA VAL A 154 8.25 18.00 9.82
C VAL A 154 7.36 16.79 9.97
N TYR A 155 6.73 16.40 8.88
CA TYR A 155 5.80 15.27 8.81
C TYR A 155 5.75 14.67 7.40
N TYR A 156 5.14 13.49 7.24
CA TYR A 156 4.91 12.89 5.92
C TYR A 156 3.78 13.61 5.17
N LEU A 157 4.07 14.81 4.66
CA LEU A 157 3.06 15.73 4.10
C LEU A 157 2.50 15.28 2.74
N GLY A 158 2.96 14.15 2.18
CA GLY A 158 2.57 13.68 0.85
C GLY A 158 1.06 13.61 0.62
N TYR A 159 0.28 13.14 1.59
CA TYR A 159 -1.19 13.11 1.45
C TYR A 159 -1.84 14.50 1.58
N TYR A 160 -1.24 15.38 2.38
CA TYR A 160 -1.84 16.63 2.81
C TYR A 160 -1.63 17.78 1.80
N LEU A 161 -0.48 17.80 1.11
CA LEU A 161 -0.10 18.93 0.26
C LEU A 161 -1.04 19.24 -0.91
N PRO A 162 -1.56 18.25 -1.66
CA PRO A 162 -2.52 18.55 -2.74
C PRO A 162 -3.76 19.28 -2.23
N ILE A 163 -4.27 18.83 -1.08
CA ILE A 163 -5.44 19.42 -0.43
C ILE A 163 -5.09 20.80 0.12
N GLY A 164 -3.99 20.93 0.86
CA GLY A 164 -3.52 22.19 1.45
C GLY A 164 -3.23 23.28 0.42
N LEU A 165 -2.70 22.92 -0.77
CA LEU A 165 -2.47 23.87 -1.85
C LEU A 165 -3.79 24.41 -2.38
N VAL A 166 -4.76 23.52 -2.63
CA VAL A 166 -6.08 23.93 -3.12
C VAL A 166 -6.81 24.78 -2.08
N MET A 167 -6.73 24.41 -0.79
CA MET A 167 -7.27 25.24 0.29
C MET A 167 -6.65 26.63 0.32
N LYS A 168 -5.33 26.73 0.13
CA LYS A 168 -4.62 28.01 0.13
C LYS A 168 -5.01 28.90 -1.05
N LEU A 169 -5.28 28.32 -2.21
CA LEU A 169 -5.64 29.07 -3.43
C LEU A 169 -7.13 29.45 -3.48
N PHE A 170 -8.01 28.61 -2.93
CA PHE A 170 -9.45 28.71 -3.14
C PHE A 170 -10.27 28.83 -1.84
N GLY A 171 -9.61 28.86 -0.68
CA GLY A 171 -10.22 29.04 0.64
C GLY A 171 -10.44 27.73 1.41
N TRP A 172 -10.76 27.86 2.71
CA TRP A 172 -10.89 26.73 3.64
C TRP A 172 -11.97 25.71 3.23
N ASN A 173 -13.16 26.18 2.85
CA ASN A 173 -14.34 25.35 2.68
C ASN A 173 -14.21 24.30 1.57
N ILE A 174 -13.41 24.56 0.54
CA ILE A 174 -13.18 23.59 -0.54
C ILE A 174 -12.31 22.41 -0.07
N GLY A 175 -11.54 22.58 1.02
CA GLY A 175 -10.63 21.58 1.57
C GLY A 175 -11.32 20.29 1.99
N TYR A 176 -12.52 20.40 2.56
CA TYR A 176 -13.35 19.24 2.92
C TYR A 176 -13.67 18.39 1.70
N LEU A 177 -14.21 19.02 0.65
CA LEU A 177 -14.55 18.34 -0.60
C LEU A 177 -13.29 17.75 -1.26
N LEU A 178 -12.20 18.51 -1.35
CA LEU A 178 -10.97 18.00 -1.96
C LEU A 178 -10.33 16.87 -1.16
N SER A 179 -10.35 16.93 0.17
CA SER A 179 -9.85 15.83 0.99
C SER A 179 -10.60 14.55 0.71
N PHE A 180 -11.93 14.63 0.55
CA PHE A 180 -12.75 13.49 0.17
C PHE A 180 -12.43 13.00 -1.25
N LEU A 181 -12.41 13.89 -2.25
CA LEU A 181 -12.17 13.51 -3.65
C LEU A 181 -10.76 12.95 -3.87
N TRP A 182 -9.75 13.54 -3.23
CA TRP A 182 -8.39 13.05 -3.24
C TRP A 182 -8.33 11.65 -2.64
N GLY A 183 -8.91 11.48 -1.45
CA GLY A 183 -9.11 10.21 -0.76
C GLY A 183 -9.73 9.12 -1.65
N PHE A 184 -10.89 9.44 -2.19
CA PHE A 184 -11.70 8.57 -3.02
C PHE A 184 -11.00 8.18 -4.33
N SER A 185 -10.27 9.11 -4.96
CA SER A 185 -9.51 8.81 -6.17
C SER A 185 -8.36 7.82 -5.90
N GLY A 186 -7.66 7.96 -4.77
CA GLY A 186 -6.64 7.02 -4.34
C GLY A 186 -7.21 5.62 -4.08
N LEU A 187 -8.39 5.54 -3.45
CA LEU A 187 -9.11 4.27 -3.23
C LEU A 187 -9.49 3.56 -4.52
N ILE A 188 -10.03 4.31 -5.50
CA ILE A 188 -10.37 3.75 -6.82
C ILE A 188 -9.12 3.14 -7.46
N LEU A 189 -8.01 3.89 -7.49
CA LEU A 189 -6.75 3.43 -8.06
C LEU A 189 -6.19 2.20 -7.32
N ALA A 190 -6.27 2.15 -5.98
CA ALA A 190 -5.82 1.00 -5.19
C ALA A 190 -6.64 -0.27 -5.51
N VAL A 191 -7.95 -0.14 -5.68
CA VAL A 191 -8.81 -1.25 -6.09
C VAL A 191 -8.53 -1.71 -7.53
N TYR A 192 -8.17 -0.80 -8.42
CA TYR A 192 -7.67 -1.17 -9.74
C TYR A 192 -6.37 -1.98 -9.67
N TRP A 193 -5.44 -1.62 -8.77
CA TRP A 193 -4.25 -2.42 -8.51
C TRP A 193 -4.58 -3.80 -7.97
N LEU A 194 -5.52 -3.89 -7.03
CA LEU A 194 -6.03 -5.17 -6.53
C LEU A 194 -6.57 -6.02 -7.68
N LYS A 195 -7.45 -5.48 -8.53
CA LYS A 195 -7.97 -6.17 -9.74
C LYS A 195 -6.83 -6.69 -10.62
N ARG A 196 -5.91 -5.80 -10.99
CA ARG A 196 -4.85 -6.10 -11.95
C ARG A 196 -3.89 -7.15 -11.42
N LEU A 197 -3.48 -7.04 -10.16
CA LEU A 197 -2.51 -7.94 -9.56
C LEU A 197 -3.15 -9.26 -9.15
N SER A 198 -4.40 -9.27 -8.67
CA SER A 198 -5.07 -10.54 -8.32
C SER A 198 -5.55 -11.32 -9.54
N GLY A 199 -5.79 -10.65 -10.67
CA GLY A 199 -6.32 -11.27 -11.88
C GLY A 199 -7.82 -11.58 -11.82
N SER A 200 -8.53 -11.14 -10.78
CA SER A 200 -9.95 -11.36 -10.58
C SER A 200 -10.61 -10.10 -10.02
N PHE A 201 -11.90 -9.90 -10.34
CA PHE A 201 -12.63 -8.72 -9.87
C PHE A 201 -14.13 -8.96 -9.75
N SER A 202 -14.67 -8.65 -8.59
CA SER A 202 -16.11 -8.58 -8.35
C SER A 202 -16.40 -7.66 -7.16
N PRO A 203 -17.62 -7.12 -7.02
CA PRO A 203 -18.02 -6.40 -5.82
C PRO A 203 -17.82 -7.20 -4.53
N PHE A 204 -17.96 -8.52 -4.59
CA PHE A 204 -17.71 -9.41 -3.45
C PHE A 204 -16.23 -9.41 -3.03
N ILE A 205 -15.29 -9.41 -3.99
CA ILE A 205 -13.86 -9.26 -3.68
C ILE A 205 -13.57 -7.92 -3.00
N ILE A 206 -14.30 -6.86 -3.35
CA ILE A 206 -14.17 -5.55 -2.70
C ILE A 206 -14.69 -5.60 -1.26
N LEU A 207 -15.82 -6.28 -1.02
CA LEU A 207 -16.29 -6.51 0.35
C LEU A 207 -15.26 -7.33 1.15
N LEU A 208 -14.71 -8.40 0.57
CA LEU A 208 -13.63 -9.16 1.21
C LEU A 208 -12.42 -8.27 1.52
N PHE A 209 -12.05 -7.36 0.62
CA PHE A 209 -10.94 -6.43 0.85
C PHE A 209 -11.21 -5.49 2.02
N ILE A 210 -12.41 -4.89 2.08
CA ILE A 210 -12.83 -3.98 3.14
C ILE A 210 -12.81 -4.68 4.51
N PHE A 211 -13.33 -5.91 4.57
CA PHE A 211 -13.43 -6.69 5.80
C PHE A 211 -12.22 -7.60 6.04
N PHE A 212 -11.14 -7.48 5.26
CA PHE A 212 -9.95 -8.30 5.47
C PHE A 212 -9.16 -7.81 6.68
N SER A 213 -9.06 -8.68 7.69
CA SER A 213 -8.30 -8.50 8.92
C SER A 213 -7.70 -9.82 9.39
N GLY A 214 -6.87 -9.76 10.44
CA GLY A 214 -6.58 -10.93 11.27
C GLY A 214 -7.83 -11.44 11.98
N LEU A 215 -7.69 -12.57 12.66
CA LEU A 215 -8.72 -13.13 13.54
C LEU A 215 -8.68 -12.44 14.93
N ASP A 216 -8.67 -11.11 14.97
CA ASP A 216 -8.42 -10.28 16.16
C ASP A 216 -9.31 -10.64 17.35
N ILE A 217 -10.59 -10.91 17.11
CA ILE A 217 -11.55 -11.30 18.17
C ILE A 217 -11.10 -12.61 18.84
N PHE A 218 -10.61 -13.57 18.06
CA PHE A 218 -10.10 -14.82 18.60
C PHE A 218 -8.84 -14.57 19.42
N GLY A 219 -7.90 -13.77 18.89
CA GLY A 219 -6.70 -13.35 19.63
C GLY A 219 -7.03 -12.67 20.96
N LEU A 220 -7.99 -11.75 20.94
CA LEU A 220 -8.50 -11.04 22.12
C LEU A 220 -9.05 -11.98 23.18
N ILE A 221 -9.99 -12.86 22.79
CA ILE A 221 -10.62 -13.82 23.71
C ILE A 221 -9.57 -14.76 24.28
N THR A 222 -8.70 -15.33 23.43
CA THR A 222 -7.66 -16.27 23.86
C THR A 222 -6.67 -15.60 24.80
N LYS A 223 -6.20 -14.38 24.48
CA LYS A 223 -5.24 -13.66 25.33
C LYS A 223 -5.82 -13.43 26.72
N PHE A 224 -6.97 -12.76 26.82
CA PHE A 224 -7.50 -12.34 28.12
C PHE A 224 -8.14 -13.48 28.92
N SER A 225 -8.47 -14.62 28.30
CA SER A 225 -8.95 -15.81 29.02
C SER A 225 -7.82 -16.68 29.57
N LEU A 226 -6.67 -16.74 28.88
CA LEU A 226 -5.56 -17.64 29.23
C LEU A 226 -4.42 -16.92 29.96
N PHE A 227 -4.24 -15.61 29.71
CA PHE A 227 -3.16 -14.80 30.26
C PHE A 227 -3.77 -13.56 30.94
N PRO A 228 -4.09 -13.64 32.24
CA PRO A 228 -4.65 -12.51 32.98
C PRO A 228 -3.72 -11.30 32.92
N ASP A 229 -4.17 -10.24 32.26
CA ASP A 229 -3.44 -8.99 32.06
C ASP A 229 -4.38 -7.81 32.39
N PRO A 230 -4.64 -7.51 33.67
CA PRO A 230 -5.60 -6.49 34.08
C PRO A 230 -5.24 -5.09 33.59
N GLU A 231 -3.94 -4.78 33.54
CA GLU A 231 -3.42 -3.52 33.02
C GLU A 231 -3.61 -3.43 31.51
N GLY A 232 -3.24 -4.46 30.75
CA GLY A 232 -3.46 -4.52 29.32
C GLY A 232 -4.94 -4.55 28.93
N LEU A 233 -5.81 -5.15 29.76
CA LEU A 233 -7.27 -5.11 29.57
C LEU A 233 -7.81 -3.70 29.80
N SER A 234 -7.29 -2.99 30.81
CA SER A 234 -7.66 -1.61 31.09
C SER A 234 -7.19 -0.66 29.98
N TYR A 235 -5.95 -0.83 29.51
CA TYR A 235 -5.41 -0.11 28.36
C TYR A 235 -6.22 -0.40 27.08
N PHE A 236 -6.51 -1.67 26.80
CA PHE A 236 -7.35 -2.07 25.67
C PHE A 236 -8.73 -1.40 25.70
N LYS A 237 -9.39 -1.38 26.87
CA LYS A 237 -10.68 -0.71 27.06
C LYS A 237 -10.61 0.80 26.79
N GLN A 238 -9.46 1.43 27.00
CA GLN A 238 -9.25 2.84 26.68
C GLN A 238 -8.99 3.08 25.19
N VAL A 239 -8.18 2.23 24.54
CA VAL A 239 -7.86 2.37 23.10
C VAL A 239 -9.06 2.02 22.22
N GLY A 240 -9.88 1.05 22.62
CA GLY A 240 -11.15 0.72 21.97
C GLY A 240 -11.02 0.08 20.58
N CYS A 241 -9.81 -0.27 20.13
CA CYS A 241 -9.56 -0.95 18.86
C CYS A 241 -9.13 -2.40 19.08
N ILE A 242 -9.91 -3.34 18.53
CA ILE A 242 -9.72 -4.79 18.73
C ILE A 242 -8.33 -5.29 18.31
N GLU A 243 -7.69 -4.63 17.34
CA GLU A 243 -6.41 -5.03 16.77
C GLU A 243 -5.22 -4.82 17.73
N TRP A 244 -5.40 -4.07 18.82
CA TRP A 244 -4.38 -3.88 19.87
C TRP A 244 -4.35 -5.03 20.89
N TRP A 245 -5.06 -6.13 20.64
CA TRP A 245 -5.16 -7.25 21.57
C TRP A 245 -3.78 -7.81 21.94
N ALA A 246 -2.83 -7.88 21.00
CA ALA A 246 -1.47 -8.38 21.22
C ALA A 246 -0.49 -7.33 21.78
N GLY A 247 -1.00 -6.19 22.29
CA GLY A 247 -0.16 -5.13 22.85
C GLY A 247 0.59 -4.37 21.76
N PHE A 248 1.91 -4.56 21.68
CA PHE A 248 2.77 -3.82 20.73
C PHE A 248 2.85 -4.44 19.34
N PHE A 249 2.14 -5.54 19.11
CA PHE A 249 1.99 -6.14 17.80
C PHE A 249 0.61 -5.80 17.26
N GLN A 250 0.59 -5.18 16.08
CA GLN A 250 -0.64 -4.86 15.38
C GLN A 250 -0.39 -4.95 13.89
N PHE A 251 -1.27 -5.68 13.20
CA PHE A 251 -1.44 -5.58 11.76
C PHE A 251 -2.75 -4.88 11.46
N SER A 252 -2.66 -3.61 11.06
CA SER A 252 -3.86 -2.83 10.78
C SER A 252 -4.62 -3.41 9.59
N SER A 253 -5.88 -3.78 9.80
CA SER A 253 -6.77 -4.23 8.71
C SER A 253 -6.88 -3.16 7.61
N MET A 254 -7.44 -3.54 6.47
CA MET A 254 -7.63 -2.59 5.36
C MET A 254 -8.52 -1.40 5.79
N THR A 255 -9.56 -1.68 6.58
CA THR A 255 -10.46 -0.65 7.12
C THR A 255 -9.77 0.18 8.19
N THR A 256 -9.04 -0.42 9.14
CA THR A 256 -8.31 0.35 10.16
C THR A 256 -7.27 1.27 9.52
N THR A 257 -6.51 0.77 8.54
CA THR A 257 -5.54 1.58 7.81
C THR A 257 -6.22 2.77 7.14
N LEU A 258 -7.37 2.56 6.48
CA LEU A 258 -8.09 3.64 5.82
C LEU A 258 -8.65 4.69 6.80
N PHE A 259 -9.21 4.25 7.93
CA PHE A 259 -9.95 5.10 8.86
C PHE A 259 -9.05 5.94 9.77
N TRP A 260 -7.85 5.43 10.08
CA TRP A 260 -6.94 6.08 11.01
C TRP A 260 -5.76 6.76 10.30
N VAL A 261 -5.28 6.18 9.20
CA VAL A 261 -4.09 6.64 8.47
C VAL A 261 -4.30 6.56 6.95
N PRO A 262 -5.27 7.29 6.41
CA PRO A 262 -5.64 7.23 5.00
C PRO A 262 -4.45 7.40 4.03
N GLN A 263 -3.44 8.18 4.41
CA GLN A 263 -2.19 8.35 3.69
C GLN A 263 -1.44 7.02 3.44
N TYR A 264 -1.38 6.13 4.44
CA TYR A 264 -0.73 4.83 4.35
C TYR A 264 -1.56 3.82 3.56
N ALA A 265 -2.89 3.91 3.63
CA ALA A 265 -3.78 3.13 2.76
C ALA A 265 -3.55 3.50 1.29
N MET A 266 -3.80 4.75 0.92
CA MET A 266 -3.77 5.14 -0.49
C MET A 266 -2.36 5.09 -1.08
N GLN A 267 -1.43 5.90 -0.56
CA GLN A 267 -0.10 5.98 -1.15
C GLN A 267 0.65 4.66 -1.01
N GLY A 268 0.46 3.97 0.12
CA GLY A 268 1.04 2.66 0.36
C GLY A 268 0.56 1.58 -0.61
N TRP A 269 -0.76 1.42 -0.80
CA TRP A 269 -1.30 0.43 -1.74
C TRP A 269 -0.93 0.75 -3.19
N LEU A 270 -0.95 2.02 -3.60
CA LEU A 270 -0.57 2.44 -4.95
C LEU A 270 0.91 2.17 -5.26
N LEU A 271 1.81 2.55 -4.37
CA LEU A 271 3.24 2.33 -4.55
C LEU A 271 3.59 0.84 -4.50
N THR A 272 2.97 0.09 -3.60
CA THR A 272 3.09 -1.38 -3.56
C THR A 272 2.61 -1.98 -4.88
N GLY A 273 1.49 -1.50 -5.41
CA GLY A 273 0.94 -1.92 -6.70
C GLY A 273 1.89 -1.65 -7.87
N LEU A 274 2.42 -0.42 -7.96
CA LEU A 274 3.40 -0.02 -8.97
C LEU A 274 4.69 -0.86 -8.91
N VAL A 275 5.23 -1.08 -7.70
CA VAL A 275 6.44 -1.91 -7.48
C VAL A 275 6.19 -3.34 -7.92
N LEU A 276 5.09 -3.96 -7.46
CA LEU A 276 4.75 -5.32 -7.86
C LEU A 276 4.52 -5.45 -9.36
N ASN A 277 3.84 -4.48 -9.98
CA ASN A 277 3.61 -4.47 -11.41
C ASN A 277 4.91 -4.35 -12.21
N ASN A 278 5.83 -3.50 -11.76
CA ASN A 278 7.15 -3.36 -12.37
C ASN A 278 7.97 -4.67 -12.27
N ILE A 279 7.87 -5.40 -11.16
CA ILE A 279 8.54 -6.69 -10.96
C ILE A 279 7.87 -7.79 -11.80
N GLN A 280 6.55 -7.94 -11.70
CA GLN A 280 5.82 -9.11 -12.21
C GLN A 280 5.43 -8.98 -13.68
N ASN A 281 4.92 -7.82 -14.10
CA ASN A 281 4.35 -7.63 -15.44
C ASN A 281 5.36 -7.02 -16.41
N HIS A 282 6.08 -5.98 -15.99
CA HIS A 282 7.14 -5.39 -16.82
C HIS A 282 8.44 -6.22 -16.79
N ASN A 283 8.59 -7.09 -15.80
CA ASN A 283 9.80 -7.88 -15.56
C ASN A 283 11.08 -7.05 -15.72
N SER A 284 11.15 -5.90 -15.04
CA SER A 284 12.22 -4.92 -15.22
C SER A 284 12.72 -4.39 -13.88
N SER A 285 14.04 -4.18 -13.79
CA SER A 285 14.67 -3.49 -12.67
C SER A 285 14.83 -1.98 -12.93
N ARG A 286 14.55 -1.50 -14.14
CA ARG A 286 14.89 -0.14 -14.63
C ARG A 286 14.32 1.02 -13.81
N ASN A 287 13.16 0.85 -13.20
CA ASN A 287 12.50 1.91 -12.42
C ASN A 287 12.26 1.49 -10.97
N LEU A 288 12.80 0.35 -10.56
CA LEU A 288 12.46 -0.27 -9.28
C LEU A 288 12.91 0.58 -8.08
N LEU A 289 14.13 1.13 -8.12
CA LEU A 289 14.64 2.01 -7.06
C LEU A 289 13.98 3.39 -7.11
N PHE A 290 13.63 3.87 -8.30
CA PHE A 290 12.84 5.10 -8.45
C PHE A 290 11.46 4.98 -7.79
N LEU A 291 10.71 3.91 -8.08
CA LEU A 291 9.43 3.65 -7.45
C LEU A 291 9.56 3.47 -5.93
N TRP A 292 10.63 2.80 -5.47
CA TRP A 292 10.94 2.70 -4.05
C TRP A 292 11.19 4.07 -3.40
N ALA A 293 12.00 4.93 -4.03
CA ALA A 293 12.28 6.28 -3.54
C ALA A 293 11.02 7.15 -3.42
N LEU A 294 9.99 6.91 -4.25
CA LEU A 294 8.71 7.60 -4.16
C LEU A 294 7.88 7.22 -2.91
N CYS A 295 8.28 6.20 -2.13
CA CYS A 295 7.65 5.90 -0.85
C CYS A 295 8.02 6.89 0.25
N ILE A 296 9.23 7.47 0.18
CA ILE A 296 9.83 8.14 1.35
C ILE A 296 9.01 9.33 1.86
N PHE A 297 8.39 10.11 0.97
CA PHE A 297 7.75 11.36 1.37
C PHE A 297 6.37 11.15 2.02
N GLY A 298 5.55 10.30 1.41
CA GLY A 298 4.17 10.06 1.85
C GLY A 298 4.03 8.95 2.87
N VAL A 299 4.85 7.90 2.74
CA VAL A 299 4.74 6.67 3.52
C VAL A 299 6.13 6.15 3.95
N PRO A 300 6.89 6.92 4.76
CA PRO A 300 8.27 6.59 5.12
C PRO A 300 8.43 5.23 5.82
N LEU A 301 7.42 4.76 6.56
CA LEU A 301 7.48 3.43 7.17
C LEU A 301 7.33 2.31 6.13
N ILE A 302 6.59 2.53 5.05
CA ILE A 302 6.53 1.60 3.90
C ILE A 302 7.82 1.66 3.08
N PHE A 303 8.46 2.83 2.96
CA PHE A 303 9.78 2.96 2.33
C PHE A 303 10.79 2.01 2.98
N LEU A 304 10.80 1.91 4.31
CA LEU A 304 11.62 0.95 5.05
C LEU A 304 11.09 -0.48 4.91
N ALA A 305 9.78 -0.67 5.09
CA ALA A 305 9.18 -2.00 5.13
C ALA A 305 9.35 -2.75 3.81
N ILE A 306 9.25 -2.09 2.65
CA ILE A 306 9.25 -2.74 1.32
C ILE A 306 10.64 -3.15 0.83
N ILE A 307 11.73 -2.81 1.54
CA ILE A 307 13.12 -3.12 1.14
C ILE A 307 13.31 -4.61 0.76
N PRO A 308 12.84 -5.60 1.53
CA PRO A 308 12.93 -7.01 1.15
C PRO A 308 12.27 -7.33 -0.19
N ILE A 309 11.13 -6.69 -0.51
CA ILE A 309 10.43 -6.86 -1.79
C ILE A 309 11.24 -6.24 -2.95
N ILE A 310 11.94 -5.14 -2.72
CA ILE A 310 12.85 -4.56 -3.71
C ILE A 310 13.98 -5.54 -4.04
N PHE A 311 14.64 -6.12 -3.03
CA PHE A 311 15.66 -7.15 -3.25
C PHE A 311 15.10 -8.40 -3.94
N ALA A 312 13.91 -8.85 -3.53
CA ALA A 312 13.20 -9.95 -4.19
C ALA A 312 12.92 -9.65 -5.67
N GLY A 313 12.55 -8.41 -5.99
CA GLY A 313 12.34 -7.93 -7.36
C GLY A 313 13.62 -7.93 -8.19
N ILE A 314 14.73 -7.45 -7.62
CA ILE A 314 16.04 -7.49 -8.27
C ILE A 314 16.45 -8.94 -8.57
N TYR A 315 16.30 -9.82 -7.57
CA TYR A 315 16.59 -11.25 -7.71
C TYR A 315 15.70 -11.92 -8.79
N LYS A 316 14.39 -11.63 -8.77
CA LYS A 316 13.42 -12.23 -9.70
C LYS A 316 13.62 -11.76 -11.14
N THR A 317 13.92 -10.48 -11.36
CA THR A 317 14.11 -9.93 -12.70
C THR A 317 15.47 -10.27 -13.30
N LYS A 318 16.50 -10.52 -12.47
CA LYS A 318 17.90 -10.83 -12.89
C LYS A 318 18.53 -9.79 -13.83
N LYS A 319 17.99 -8.57 -13.87
CA LYS A 319 18.39 -7.49 -14.79
C LYS A 319 19.20 -6.40 -14.09
N LEU A 320 20.33 -6.78 -13.47
CA LEU A 320 21.17 -5.87 -12.66
C LEU A 320 21.64 -4.64 -13.43
N LYS A 321 21.94 -4.77 -14.73
CA LYS A 321 22.35 -3.63 -15.58
C LYS A 321 21.28 -2.54 -15.64
N GLU A 322 20.00 -2.87 -15.48
CA GLU A 322 18.92 -1.88 -15.48
C GLU A 322 18.89 -1.04 -14.20
N LEU A 323 19.58 -1.45 -13.14
CA LEU A 323 19.72 -0.64 -11.92
C LEU A 323 20.54 0.64 -12.16
N PHE A 324 21.38 0.68 -13.20
CA PHE A 324 22.14 1.85 -13.62
C PHE A 324 21.35 2.78 -14.57
N SER A 325 20.02 2.68 -14.61
CA SER A 325 19.19 3.64 -15.32
C SER A 325 19.29 5.03 -14.69
N PHE A 326 19.01 6.07 -15.46
CA PHE A 326 18.92 7.44 -14.94
C PHE A 326 17.97 7.55 -13.73
N GLN A 327 16.81 6.89 -13.82
CA GLN A 327 15.78 6.91 -12.77
C GLN A 327 16.30 6.30 -11.45
N ASN A 328 16.99 5.16 -11.52
CA ASN A 328 17.46 4.46 -10.33
C ASN A 328 18.80 5.02 -9.80
N PHE A 329 19.69 5.47 -10.68
CA PHE A 329 21.05 5.83 -10.32
C PHE A 329 21.20 7.31 -9.96
N ILE A 330 20.38 8.18 -10.55
CA ILE A 330 20.45 9.63 -10.32
C ILE A 330 19.21 10.12 -9.57
N ALA A 331 18.00 9.85 -10.08
CA ALA A 331 16.80 10.41 -9.48
C ALA A 331 16.48 9.80 -8.11
N ALA A 332 16.52 8.46 -7.98
CA ALA A 332 16.19 7.80 -6.72
C ALA A 332 17.08 8.24 -5.53
N PRO A 333 18.44 8.26 -5.64
CA PRO A 333 19.28 8.70 -4.55
C PRO A 333 19.08 10.17 -4.20
N PHE A 334 18.86 11.04 -5.21
CA PHE A 334 18.60 12.46 -4.94
C PHE A 334 17.28 12.68 -4.20
N ILE A 335 16.21 11.99 -4.61
CA ILE A 335 14.91 12.01 -3.91
C ILE A 335 15.11 11.56 -2.45
N ILE A 336 15.76 10.40 -2.26
CA ILE A 336 16.03 9.88 -0.92
C ILE A 336 16.85 10.89 -0.10
N LEU A 337 17.90 11.48 -0.65
CA LEU A 337 18.75 12.44 0.04
C LEU A 337 17.95 13.65 0.53
N VAL A 338 17.12 14.25 -0.33
CA VAL A 338 16.31 15.43 0.02
C VAL A 338 15.33 15.10 1.15
N PHE A 339 14.61 13.98 1.05
CA PHE A 339 13.61 13.64 2.05
C PHE A 339 14.22 13.09 3.33
N MET A 340 15.36 12.40 3.27
CA MET A 340 16.14 12.05 4.45
C MET A 340 16.55 13.32 5.19
N ALA A 341 17.12 14.32 4.49
CA ALA A 341 17.49 15.61 5.09
C ALA A 341 16.28 16.30 5.74
N TYR A 342 15.13 16.32 5.06
CA TYR A 342 13.88 16.85 5.60
C TYR A 342 13.43 16.11 6.87
N PHE A 343 13.33 14.78 6.88
CA PHE A 343 12.90 14.04 8.07
C PHE A 343 13.91 14.09 9.21
N THR A 344 15.21 14.24 8.92
CA THR A 344 16.24 14.42 9.96
C THR A 344 16.23 15.82 10.57
N SER A 345 15.57 16.80 9.94
CA SER A 345 15.43 18.16 10.47
C SER A 345 14.40 18.30 11.61
N LYS A 346 13.72 17.21 11.97
CA LYS A 346 12.75 17.18 13.07
C LYS A 346 13.40 17.54 14.41
N ALA A 347 12.66 18.26 15.24
CA ALA A 347 13.13 18.70 16.56
C ALA A 347 13.22 17.56 17.58
N PHE A 348 12.32 16.57 17.48
CA PHE A 348 12.23 15.45 18.41
C PHE A 348 12.74 14.16 17.76
N LYS A 349 13.54 13.40 18.50
CA LYS A 349 13.94 12.06 18.06
C LYS A 349 12.80 11.08 18.31
N ASP A 350 12.48 10.27 17.30
CA ASP A 350 11.58 9.15 17.51
C ASP A 350 12.32 8.08 18.32
N PRO A 351 11.66 7.42 19.28
CA PRO A 351 12.26 6.30 19.98
C PRO A 351 12.54 5.18 18.97
N PHE A 352 13.81 4.81 18.86
CA PHE A 352 14.27 3.60 18.17
C PHE A 352 14.90 2.69 19.21
N ASN A 353 14.13 1.71 19.65
CA ASN A 353 14.53 0.77 20.68
C ASN A 353 14.47 -0.65 20.12
N ALA A 354 15.34 -1.54 20.59
CA ALA A 354 15.09 -2.96 20.37
C ALA A 354 13.79 -3.36 21.10
N MET A 355 13.10 -4.39 20.62
CA MET A 355 11.92 -4.96 21.31
C MET A 355 12.29 -5.63 22.66
N SER A 356 13.57 -5.58 23.05
CA SER A 356 14.17 -6.29 24.19
C SER A 356 13.38 -6.13 25.48
N ASP A 357 12.88 -4.94 25.79
CA ASP A 357 12.18 -4.68 27.05
C ASP A 357 10.84 -5.44 27.14
N TYR A 358 10.17 -5.67 26.01
CA TYR A 358 8.93 -6.46 25.94
C TYR A 358 9.18 -7.96 25.79
N MET A 359 10.33 -8.34 25.23
CA MET A 359 10.76 -9.74 25.18
C MET A 359 11.00 -10.33 26.59
N LEU A 360 11.10 -9.49 27.62
CA LEU A 360 11.23 -9.90 29.02
C LEU A 360 9.94 -10.48 29.62
N SER A 361 8.77 -10.28 28.98
CA SER A 361 7.53 -10.90 29.45
C SER A 361 7.61 -12.43 29.34
N PRO A 362 7.26 -13.19 30.39
CA PRO A 362 7.27 -14.65 30.33
C PRO A 362 6.29 -15.22 29.28
N TYR A 363 5.31 -14.41 28.85
CA TYR A 363 4.31 -14.79 27.85
C TYR A 363 4.65 -14.30 26.43
N PHE A 364 5.76 -13.59 26.25
CA PHE A 364 6.10 -12.97 24.96
C PHE A 364 6.05 -13.96 23.79
N ILE A 365 6.73 -15.11 23.93
CA ILE A 365 6.81 -16.11 22.86
C ILE A 365 5.41 -16.66 22.52
N VAL A 366 4.59 -16.92 23.55
CA VAL A 366 3.25 -17.47 23.36
C VAL A 366 2.33 -16.46 22.68
N ILE A 367 2.34 -15.21 23.13
CA ILE A 367 1.56 -14.11 22.53
C ILE A 367 2.02 -13.86 21.09
N TYR A 368 3.33 -13.87 20.84
CA TYR A 368 3.89 -13.68 19.49
C TYR A 368 3.50 -14.81 18.52
N VAL A 369 3.57 -16.06 18.96
CA VAL A 369 3.13 -17.21 18.15
C VAL A 369 1.64 -17.14 17.88
N LEU A 370 0.83 -16.83 18.91
CA LEU A 370 -0.61 -16.64 18.76
C LEU A 370 -0.92 -15.51 17.77
N PHE A 371 -0.27 -14.36 17.92
CA PHE A 371 -0.38 -13.21 17.01
C PHE A 371 -0.06 -13.62 15.58
N THR A 372 1.10 -14.24 15.36
CA THR A 372 1.52 -14.68 14.02
C THR A 372 0.51 -15.62 13.38
N LEU A 373 -0.02 -16.60 14.12
CA LEU A 373 -1.00 -17.57 13.62
C LEU A 373 -2.34 -16.91 13.28
N VAL A 374 -2.87 -16.10 14.20
CA VAL A 374 -4.21 -15.52 14.14
C VAL A 374 -4.28 -14.37 13.14
N GLU A 375 -3.22 -13.60 12.98
CA GLU A 375 -3.18 -12.47 12.06
C GLU A 375 -3.05 -12.89 10.60
N PHE A 376 -2.14 -13.82 10.29
CA PHE A 376 -1.90 -14.25 8.91
C PHE A 376 -1.49 -15.71 8.75
N GLY A 377 -0.93 -16.34 9.79
CA GLY A 377 -0.33 -17.66 9.71
C GLY A 377 -1.33 -18.75 9.30
N LEU A 378 -2.55 -18.75 9.84
CA LEU A 378 -3.59 -19.72 9.46
C LEU A 378 -3.98 -19.60 7.98
N TYR A 379 -4.14 -18.38 7.48
CA TYR A 379 -4.36 -18.13 6.05
C TYR A 379 -3.17 -18.59 5.22
N ALA A 380 -1.95 -18.25 5.65
CA ALA A 380 -0.72 -18.60 4.98
C ALA A 380 -0.57 -20.12 4.85
N ILE A 381 -0.78 -20.89 5.92
CA ILE A 381 -0.71 -22.36 5.91
C ILE A 381 -1.62 -22.96 4.83
N VAL A 382 -2.86 -22.48 4.75
CA VAL A 382 -3.86 -23.00 3.80
C VAL A 382 -3.46 -22.75 2.34
N ILE A 383 -2.91 -21.56 2.05
CA ILE A 383 -2.61 -21.15 0.67
C ILE A 383 -1.14 -21.33 0.26
N HIS A 384 -0.24 -21.61 1.20
CA HIS A 384 1.21 -21.69 0.95
C HIS A 384 1.55 -22.71 -0.14
N LYS A 385 0.82 -23.84 -0.19
CA LYS A 385 1.03 -24.88 -1.21
C LYS A 385 0.92 -24.38 -2.65
N TYR A 386 0.16 -23.31 -2.89
CA TYR A 386 -0.03 -22.71 -4.21
C TYR A 386 1.12 -21.79 -4.63
N PHE A 387 1.85 -21.21 -3.66
CA PHE A 387 2.82 -20.13 -3.90
C PHE A 387 4.19 -20.36 -3.28
N LYS A 388 4.47 -21.54 -2.69
CA LYS A 388 5.74 -21.86 -2.04
C LYS A 388 7.01 -21.61 -2.87
N ASN A 389 6.89 -21.60 -4.20
CA ASN A 389 7.99 -21.33 -5.13
C ASN A 389 8.06 -19.87 -5.60
N ASP A 390 7.09 -19.02 -5.26
CA ASP A 390 7.12 -17.59 -5.61
C ASP A 390 7.92 -16.82 -4.56
N VAL A 391 9.02 -16.21 -5.02
CA VAL A 391 9.93 -15.42 -4.17
C VAL A 391 9.18 -14.28 -3.48
N ILE A 392 8.25 -13.61 -4.16
CA ILE A 392 7.53 -12.46 -3.59
C ILE A 392 6.61 -12.90 -2.43
N TRP A 393 5.96 -14.06 -2.57
CA TRP A 393 5.16 -14.66 -1.51
C TRP A 393 6.00 -15.01 -0.29
N ASN A 394 7.11 -15.73 -0.48
CA ASN A 394 7.98 -16.14 0.62
C ASN A 394 8.58 -14.94 1.35
N VAL A 395 9.03 -13.92 0.62
CA VAL A 395 9.57 -12.69 1.22
C VAL A 395 8.48 -11.92 1.96
N THR A 396 7.25 -11.90 1.46
CA THR A 396 6.10 -11.31 2.18
C THR A 396 5.89 -11.99 3.53
N LEU A 397 5.83 -13.33 3.55
CA LEU A 397 5.66 -14.10 4.79
C LEU A 397 6.82 -13.88 5.78
N ILE A 398 8.06 -13.98 5.30
CA ILE A 398 9.25 -13.77 6.14
C ILE A 398 9.24 -12.35 6.72
N SER A 399 8.88 -11.35 5.92
CA SER A 399 8.83 -9.96 6.40
C SER A 399 7.74 -9.78 7.46
N MET A 400 6.55 -10.34 7.26
CA MET A 400 5.47 -10.28 8.27
C MET A 400 5.86 -11.00 9.57
N ILE A 401 6.64 -12.10 9.50
CA ILE A 401 7.19 -12.77 10.70
C ILE A 401 8.24 -11.88 11.38
N LEU A 402 9.12 -11.21 10.64
CA LEU A 402 10.25 -10.48 11.21
C LEU A 402 9.92 -9.05 11.68
N MET A 403 8.96 -8.38 11.06
CA MET A 403 8.61 -6.99 11.37
C MET A 403 8.23 -6.72 12.84
N PRO A 404 7.50 -7.61 13.54
CA PRO A 404 7.20 -7.43 14.97
C PRO A 404 8.44 -7.26 15.88
N PHE A 405 9.62 -7.75 15.47
CA PHE A 405 10.85 -7.63 16.25
C PHE A 405 11.56 -6.27 16.10
N ILE A 406 11.07 -5.39 15.23
CA ILE A 406 11.64 -4.07 14.99
C ILE A 406 10.70 -3.02 15.60
N ARG A 407 11.10 -2.38 16.70
CA ARG A 407 10.32 -1.32 17.35
C ARG A 407 10.78 0.06 16.89
N LEU A 408 9.89 0.73 16.18
CA LEU A 408 10.07 2.09 15.68
C LEU A 408 8.85 2.91 16.09
N GLY A 409 9.09 3.96 16.90
CA GLY A 409 8.06 4.83 17.44
C GLY A 409 7.41 4.30 18.74
N GLY A 410 6.55 5.13 19.34
CA GLY A 410 6.00 4.90 20.67
C GLY A 410 5.06 3.70 20.72
N GLY A 411 4.20 3.55 19.70
CA GLY A 411 3.22 2.48 19.56
C GLY A 411 3.66 1.32 18.67
N ASN A 412 4.94 1.23 18.31
CA ASN A 412 5.45 0.30 17.30
C ASN A 412 4.82 0.53 15.91
N GLU A 413 4.88 1.77 15.46
CA GLU A 413 4.28 2.26 14.22
C GLU A 413 4.83 1.53 12.99
N PHE A 414 6.04 0.98 13.04
CA PHE A 414 6.58 0.22 11.91
C PHE A 414 5.80 -1.08 11.63
N VAL A 415 5.48 -1.89 12.65
CA VAL A 415 4.64 -3.07 12.45
C VAL A 415 3.23 -2.66 12.05
N MET A 416 2.68 -1.60 12.64
CA MET A 416 1.32 -1.14 12.38
C MET A 416 1.14 -0.53 10.97
N ARG A 417 2.05 0.36 10.55
CA ARG A 417 1.92 1.18 9.33
C ARG A 417 2.74 0.62 8.18
N GLY A 418 3.92 0.07 8.46
CA GLY A 418 4.76 -0.57 7.45
C GLY A 418 4.13 -1.85 6.90
N SER A 419 3.38 -2.59 7.71
CA SER A 419 2.72 -3.84 7.29
C SER A 419 1.62 -3.63 6.25
N ALA A 420 1.11 -2.40 6.06
CA ALA A 420 0.06 -2.11 5.09
C ALA A 420 0.43 -2.56 3.67
N CYS A 421 1.71 -2.49 3.27
CA CYS A 421 2.15 -3.03 1.98
C CYS A 421 2.07 -4.55 1.96
N TYR A 422 2.50 -5.23 3.02
CA TYR A 422 2.51 -6.69 3.09
C TYR A 422 1.12 -7.29 3.18
N LEU A 423 0.21 -6.69 3.95
CA LEU A 423 -1.19 -7.11 4.01
C LEU A 423 -1.87 -6.95 2.64
N PHE A 424 -1.54 -5.90 1.89
CA PHE A 424 -2.04 -5.71 0.53
C PHE A 424 -1.53 -6.81 -0.42
N ILE A 425 -0.23 -7.11 -0.38
CA ILE A 425 0.37 -8.21 -1.16
C ILE A 425 -0.27 -9.55 -0.75
N PHE A 426 -0.40 -9.80 0.55
CA PHE A 426 -0.95 -11.03 1.11
C PHE A 426 -2.39 -11.24 0.67
N PHE A 427 -3.22 -10.21 0.72
CA PHE A 427 -4.60 -10.26 0.24
C PHE A 427 -4.69 -10.55 -1.27
N ILE A 428 -3.79 -9.97 -2.08
CA ILE A 428 -3.69 -10.31 -3.52
C ILE A 428 -3.45 -11.83 -3.69
N TYR A 429 -2.56 -12.43 -2.90
CA TYR A 429 -2.31 -13.87 -2.93
C TYR A 429 -3.50 -14.70 -2.45
N ILE A 430 -4.26 -14.25 -1.45
CA ILE A 430 -5.52 -14.90 -1.04
C ILE A 430 -6.49 -14.96 -2.22
N ILE A 431 -6.72 -13.83 -2.91
CA ILE A 431 -7.63 -13.80 -4.06
C ILE A 431 -7.13 -14.70 -5.19
N ARG A 432 -5.81 -14.71 -5.46
CA ARG A 432 -5.21 -15.65 -6.44
C ARG A 432 -5.41 -17.12 -6.06
N ALA A 433 -5.32 -17.47 -4.77
CA ALA A 433 -5.55 -18.85 -4.31
C ALA A 433 -7.02 -19.26 -4.43
N LEU A 434 -7.96 -18.36 -4.09
CA LEU A 434 -9.38 -18.59 -4.28
C LEU A 434 -9.71 -18.84 -5.76
N TRP A 435 -9.04 -18.11 -6.65
CA TRP A 435 -9.14 -18.32 -8.09
C TRP A 435 -8.60 -19.68 -8.53
N GLN A 436 -7.38 -20.05 -8.16
CA GLN A 436 -6.80 -21.35 -8.54
C GLN A 436 -7.66 -22.53 -8.07
N LYS A 437 -8.20 -22.47 -6.85
CA LYS A 437 -9.11 -23.50 -6.33
C LYS A 437 -10.38 -23.65 -7.19
N SER A 438 -10.89 -22.56 -7.75
CA SER A 438 -12.06 -22.58 -8.63
C SER A 438 -11.79 -23.20 -10.01
N LEU A 439 -10.53 -23.21 -10.46
CA LEU A 439 -10.11 -23.84 -11.73
C LEU A 439 -9.81 -25.35 -11.57
N THR A 440 -9.51 -25.80 -10.35
CA THR A 440 -9.21 -27.22 -10.05
C THR A 440 -10.45 -28.04 -9.66
N LYS A 441 -11.61 -27.39 -9.54
CA LYS A 441 -12.92 -28.02 -9.36
C LYS A 441 -13.62 -28.05 -10.71
#